data_AF-A0A4R3AQL1-F1
#
_entry.id   AF-A0A4R3AQL1-F1
#
_cell.length_a   1.000
_cell.length_b   1.000
_cell.length_c   1.000
_cell.angle_alpha   90.00
_cell.angle_beta   90.00
_cell.angle_gamma   90.00
#
_symmetry.space_group_name_H-M   'P 1'
#
loop_
_entity.id
_entity.type
_entity.pdbx_description
1 polymer ?
#
loop_
_entity_poly.entity_id
_entity_poly.type
_entity_poly.pdbx_seq_one_letter_code
_entity_poly.pdbx_strand_id
1 'polypeptide(L)'
;MEEEKFDKVLGKIYLLYYKSKIALGEAHLMRSPKNYLQKFKINLPFNCDLDILDYLITKRSSIHSELSNKSWILYVLEITKILSYNESFGIGKLYNQILNKNIKVNISLDSFKPILALIDTQNKNPVVENLKILRDKHYAHTDTEVECLTNRLFPTYNEAWELMFLVEDFLTNIYSERDSDIDLGIDRHLFSYLSEFKITYQYFKMIDDMVEKNLLRRYFSEERCHAYFNSQE
;
A
#
# COMPACT_ATOMS: atom_id res chain seq x y z
N MET A 1 -1.84 -4.81 34.49
CA MET A 1 -1.76 -6.22 34.04
C MET A 1 -2.75 -6.58 32.92
N GLU A 2 -4.07 -6.39 33.07
CA GLU A 2 -5.04 -6.66 31.97
C GLU A 2 -5.10 -5.52 30.93
N GLU A 3 -5.02 -4.27 31.37
CA GLU A 3 -4.96 -3.09 30.48
C GLU A 3 -3.66 -3.05 29.67
N GLU A 4 -2.53 -3.44 30.28
CA GLU A 4 -1.24 -3.63 29.59
C GLU A 4 -1.31 -4.67 28.46
N LYS A 5 -2.21 -5.66 28.58
CA LYS A 5 -2.40 -6.68 27.53
C LYS A 5 -3.13 -6.07 26.32
N PHE A 6 -4.13 -5.22 26.56
CA PHE A 6 -4.79 -4.46 25.50
C PHE A 6 -3.77 -3.59 24.77
N ASP A 7 -3.03 -2.75 25.50
CA ASP A 7 -2.05 -1.81 24.94
C ASP A 7 -0.96 -2.54 24.14
N LYS A 8 -0.50 -3.70 24.63
CA LYS A 8 0.48 -4.53 23.92
C LYS A 8 -0.07 -5.10 22.60
N VAL A 9 -1.33 -5.52 22.56
CA VAL A 9 -1.94 -6.04 21.33
C VAL A 9 -2.21 -4.89 20.36
N LEU A 10 -2.79 -3.79 20.84
CA LEU A 10 -3.07 -2.59 20.04
C LEU A 10 -1.79 -2.00 19.46
N GLY A 11 -0.73 -1.87 20.26
CA GLY A 11 0.58 -1.40 19.78
C GLY A 11 1.20 -2.30 18.71
N LYS A 12 0.93 -3.60 18.74
CA LYS A 12 1.33 -4.52 17.65
C LYS A 12 0.48 -4.36 16.41
N ILE A 13 -0.83 -4.16 16.55
CA ILE A 13 -1.73 -3.86 15.42
C ILE A 13 -1.26 -2.57 14.75
N TYR A 14 -0.98 -1.53 15.52
CA TYR A 14 -0.40 -0.27 15.05
C TYR A 14 0.90 -0.50 14.26
N LEU A 15 1.85 -1.25 14.82
CA LEU A 15 3.13 -1.55 14.18
C LEU A 15 2.97 -2.30 12.85
N LEU A 16 2.05 -3.27 12.82
CA LEU A 16 1.75 -4.04 11.60
C LEU A 16 1.08 -3.16 10.55
N TYR A 17 0.08 -2.37 10.95
CA TYR A 17 -0.56 -1.38 10.09
C TYR A 17 0.47 -0.44 9.46
N TYR A 18 1.36 0.11 10.28
CA TYR A 18 2.39 1.04 9.82
C TYR A 18 3.30 0.41 8.76
N LYS A 19 3.77 -0.81 9.01
CA LYS A 19 4.56 -1.60 8.05
C LYS A 19 3.79 -1.90 6.78
N SER A 20 2.53 -2.32 6.89
CA SER A 20 1.63 -2.55 5.75
C SER A 20 1.49 -1.29 4.89
N LYS A 21 1.32 -0.12 5.51
CA LYS A 21 1.13 1.15 4.82
C LYS A 21 2.36 1.56 4.04
N ILE A 22 3.56 1.38 4.61
CA ILE A 22 4.83 1.58 3.90
C ILE A 22 4.94 0.63 2.71
N ALA A 23 4.70 -0.66 2.93
CA ALA A 23 4.83 -1.68 1.89
C ALA A 23 3.83 -1.46 0.72
N LEU A 24 2.60 -1.06 1.02
CA LEU A 24 1.63 -0.63 0.01
C LEU A 24 2.10 0.63 -0.73
N GLY A 25 2.70 1.56 0.01
CA GLY A 25 3.39 2.74 -0.49
C GLY A 25 4.39 2.41 -1.58
N GLU A 26 5.39 1.61 -1.24
CA GLU A 26 6.45 1.15 -2.14
C GLU A 26 5.88 0.39 -3.35
N ALA A 27 4.97 -0.56 -3.11
CA ALA A 27 4.39 -1.36 -4.17
C ALA A 27 3.65 -0.48 -5.19
N HIS A 28 2.83 0.46 -4.72
CA HIS A 28 2.08 1.35 -5.62
C HIS A 28 3.03 2.30 -6.38
N LEU A 29 4.00 2.87 -5.67
CA LEU A 29 5.00 3.77 -6.25
C LEU A 29 5.81 3.08 -7.35
N MET A 30 6.21 1.82 -7.16
CA MET A 30 7.03 1.09 -8.12
C MET A 30 6.22 0.50 -9.28
N ARG A 31 4.94 0.15 -9.05
CA ARG A 31 4.06 -0.40 -10.09
C ARG A 31 3.40 0.64 -10.98
N SER A 32 2.88 1.70 -10.37
CA SER A 32 2.24 2.81 -11.10
C SER A 32 2.57 4.15 -10.44
N PRO A 33 3.82 4.60 -10.62
CA PRO A 33 4.30 5.92 -10.22
C PRO A 33 3.33 7.08 -10.42
N LYS A 34 2.72 7.17 -11.61
CA LYS A 34 1.78 8.25 -11.96
C LYS A 34 0.56 8.24 -11.04
N ASN A 35 -0.07 7.07 -10.88
CA ASN A 35 -1.26 6.93 -10.05
C ASN A 35 -0.93 7.22 -8.58
N TYR A 36 0.26 6.82 -8.13
CA TYR A 36 0.75 7.13 -6.80
C TYR A 36 0.85 8.63 -6.54
N LEU A 37 1.55 9.36 -7.42
CA LEU A 37 1.73 10.81 -7.29
C LEU A 37 0.41 11.56 -7.30
N GLN A 38 -0.53 11.13 -8.14
CA GLN A 38 -1.88 11.70 -8.18
C GLN A 38 -2.66 11.43 -6.88
N LYS A 39 -2.61 10.19 -6.36
CA LYS A 39 -3.31 9.80 -5.12
C LYS A 39 -2.86 10.67 -3.93
N PHE A 40 -1.57 10.93 -3.83
CA PHE A 40 -0.98 11.70 -2.73
C PHE A 40 -0.78 13.19 -3.06
N LYS A 41 -1.26 13.66 -4.22
CA LYS A 41 -1.12 15.06 -4.69
C LYS A 41 0.33 15.56 -4.61
N ILE A 42 1.28 14.71 -4.97
CA ILE A 42 2.70 15.02 -4.89
C ILE A 42 3.11 15.79 -6.13
N ASN A 43 3.53 17.04 -5.95
CA ASN A 43 4.10 17.82 -7.03
C ASN A 43 5.52 17.35 -7.33
N LEU A 44 5.76 16.94 -8.59
CA LEU A 44 7.11 16.70 -9.07
C LEU A 44 7.76 18.03 -9.48
N PRO A 45 9.06 18.20 -9.22
CA PRO A 45 9.78 19.43 -9.55
C PRO A 45 10.18 19.53 -11.03
N PHE A 46 9.58 18.73 -11.93
CA PHE A 46 9.94 18.71 -13.36
C PHE A 46 8.73 18.46 -14.25
N ASN A 47 8.71 19.14 -15.41
CA ASN A 47 7.62 19.13 -16.39
C ASN A 47 7.75 17.96 -17.40
N CYS A 48 8.02 16.74 -16.94
CA CYS A 48 8.12 15.60 -17.86
C CYS A 48 6.75 14.92 -18.06
N ASP A 49 6.52 14.37 -19.26
CA ASP A 49 5.38 13.49 -19.51
C ASP A 49 5.50 12.20 -18.68
N LEU A 50 4.61 12.04 -17.68
CA LEU A 50 4.65 10.94 -16.73
C LEU A 50 4.36 9.58 -17.36
N ASP A 51 3.60 9.51 -18.46
CA ASP A 51 3.33 8.22 -19.12
C ASP A 51 4.57 7.71 -19.84
N ILE A 52 5.36 8.61 -20.44
CA ILE A 52 6.63 8.27 -21.08
C ILE A 52 7.64 7.82 -20.04
N LEU A 53 7.70 8.50 -18.89
CA LEU A 53 8.63 8.16 -17.83
C LEU A 53 8.29 6.83 -17.15
N ASP A 54 7.00 6.57 -16.91
CA ASP A 54 6.49 5.28 -16.42
C ASP A 54 6.85 4.12 -17.36
N TYR A 55 6.70 4.34 -18.67
CA TYR A 55 7.13 3.39 -19.69
C TYR A 55 8.64 3.09 -19.63
N LEU A 56 9.48 4.12 -19.50
CA LEU A 56 10.94 3.97 -19.47
C LEU A 56 11.41 3.19 -18.25
N ILE A 57 10.85 3.46 -17.09
CA ILE A 57 11.18 2.74 -15.85
C ILE A 57 10.79 1.28 -15.94
N THR A 58 9.58 1.02 -16.45
CA THR A 58 9.10 -0.34 -16.69
C THR A 58 10.01 -1.10 -17.66
N LYS A 59 10.54 -0.43 -18.69
CA LYS A 59 11.44 -1.05 -19.68
C LYS A 59 12.87 -1.24 -19.19
N ARG A 60 13.39 -0.32 -18.37
CA ARG A 60 14.80 -0.30 -17.96
C ARG A 60 15.08 -1.01 -16.63
N SER A 61 14.07 -1.35 -15.84
CA SER A 61 14.29 -1.94 -14.52
C SER A 61 13.33 -3.09 -14.20
N SER A 62 13.74 -4.31 -14.54
CA SER A 62 13.11 -5.54 -14.03
C SER A 62 13.16 -5.61 -12.50
N ILE A 63 14.21 -5.04 -11.90
CA ILE A 63 14.41 -4.94 -10.45
C ILE A 63 13.27 -4.16 -9.78
N HIS A 64 12.74 -3.09 -10.41
CA HIS A 64 11.60 -2.35 -9.86
C HIS A 64 10.31 -3.19 -9.81
N SER A 65 10.08 -4.04 -10.81
CA SER A 65 8.93 -4.96 -10.82
C SER A 65 9.04 -5.99 -9.69
N GLU A 66 10.22 -6.58 -9.51
CA GLU A 66 10.47 -7.56 -8.44
C GLU A 66 10.30 -6.95 -7.04
N LEU A 67 10.82 -5.72 -6.83
CA LEU A 67 10.68 -5.01 -5.56
C LEU A 67 9.21 -4.63 -5.29
N SER A 68 8.49 -4.14 -6.30
CA SER A 68 7.05 -3.87 -6.23
C SER A 68 6.28 -5.10 -5.74
N ASN A 69 6.57 -6.27 -6.31
CA ASN A 69 5.90 -7.52 -5.96
C ASN A 69 6.22 -7.96 -4.54
N LYS A 70 7.49 -7.85 -4.10
CA LYS A 70 7.88 -8.15 -2.73
C LYS A 70 7.18 -7.24 -1.71
N SER A 71 7.18 -5.93 -1.95
CA SER A 71 6.48 -4.98 -1.08
C SER A 71 4.97 -5.23 -1.08
N TRP A 72 4.37 -5.58 -2.23
CA TRP A 72 2.96 -5.94 -2.30
C TRP A 72 2.63 -7.18 -1.46
N ILE A 73 3.44 -8.24 -1.56
CA ILE A 73 3.26 -9.46 -0.77
C ILE A 73 3.39 -9.14 0.72
N LEU A 74 4.39 -8.35 1.13
CA LEU A 74 4.53 -7.92 2.52
C LEU A 74 3.29 -7.17 3.01
N TYR A 75 2.74 -6.26 2.19
CA TYR A 75 1.47 -5.60 2.48
C TYR A 75 0.36 -6.63 2.70
N VAL A 76 0.14 -7.55 1.76
CA VAL A 76 -0.89 -8.60 1.83
C VAL A 76 -0.75 -9.44 3.09
N LEU A 77 0.48 -9.89 3.42
CA LEU A 77 0.74 -10.73 4.58
C LEU A 77 0.44 -10.01 5.90
N GLU A 78 0.84 -8.74 6.03
CA GLU A 78 0.64 -8.01 7.29
C GLU A 78 -0.79 -7.48 7.45
N ILE A 79 -1.41 -6.99 6.37
CA ILE A 79 -2.78 -6.46 6.44
C ILE A 79 -3.80 -7.56 6.73
N THR A 80 -3.61 -8.76 6.17
CA THR A 80 -4.50 -9.90 6.42
C THR A 80 -4.37 -10.44 7.84
N LYS A 81 -3.23 -10.25 8.52
CA LYS A 81 -3.08 -10.61 9.93
C LYS A 81 -3.91 -9.70 10.83
N ILE A 82 -3.90 -8.39 10.59
CA ILE A 82 -4.68 -7.45 11.40
C ILE A 82 -6.18 -7.56 11.07
N LEU A 83 -6.54 -7.88 9.83
CA LEU A 83 -7.92 -8.11 9.38
C LEU A 83 -8.38 -9.56 9.57
N SER A 84 -8.24 -10.08 10.80
CA SER A 84 -8.57 -11.47 11.12
C SER A 84 -9.23 -11.62 12.50
N TYR A 85 -10.00 -12.70 12.66
CA TYR A 85 -10.54 -13.16 13.94
C TYR A 85 -9.65 -14.18 14.65
N ASN A 86 -8.73 -14.81 13.93
CA ASN A 86 -7.98 -15.97 14.42
C ASN A 86 -6.53 -15.61 14.77
N GLU A 87 -5.98 -14.63 14.07
CA GLU A 87 -4.59 -14.20 14.19
C GLU A 87 -4.32 -13.53 15.53
N SER A 88 -3.12 -13.73 16.07
CA SER A 88 -2.75 -13.24 17.41
C SER A 88 -2.87 -11.72 17.57
N PHE A 89 -2.75 -10.98 16.47
CA PHE A 89 -2.90 -9.52 16.40
C PHE A 89 -4.05 -9.13 15.46
N GLY A 90 -5.04 -10.00 15.31
CA GLY A 90 -6.25 -9.71 14.56
C GLY A 90 -7.22 -8.86 15.35
N ILE A 91 -7.78 -7.83 14.72
CA ILE A 91 -8.75 -6.90 15.34
C ILE A 91 -10.00 -7.66 15.82
N GLY A 92 -10.48 -8.63 15.05
CA GLY A 92 -11.62 -9.47 15.43
C GLY A 92 -11.31 -10.33 16.66
N LYS A 93 -10.07 -10.81 16.82
CA LYS A 93 -9.64 -11.54 18.01
C LYS A 93 -9.59 -10.64 19.24
N LEU A 94 -9.05 -9.43 19.09
CA LEU A 94 -8.99 -8.42 20.14
C LEU A 94 -10.41 -8.06 20.61
N TYR A 95 -11.32 -7.78 19.66
CA TYR A 95 -12.73 -7.53 19.95
C TYR A 95 -13.35 -8.65 20.79
N ASN A 96 -13.19 -9.91 20.37
CA ASN A 96 -13.71 -11.06 21.11
C ASN A 96 -13.11 -11.21 22.51
N GLN A 97 -11.85 -10.82 22.71
CA GLN A 97 -11.23 -10.84 24.03
C GLN A 97 -11.83 -9.78 24.96
N ILE A 98 -12.18 -8.60 24.44
CA ILE A 98 -12.85 -7.54 25.20
C ILE A 98 -14.30 -7.93 25.50
N LEU A 99 -15.04 -8.36 24.47
CA LEU A 99 -16.45 -8.78 24.58
C LEU A 99 -16.65 -9.89 25.62
N ASN A 100 -15.77 -10.91 25.59
CA ASN A 100 -15.81 -12.02 26.55
C ASN A 100 -15.17 -11.71 27.90
N LYS A 101 -14.80 -10.44 28.16
CA LYS A 101 -14.18 -9.97 29.41
C LYS A 101 -12.84 -10.65 29.76
N ASN A 102 -12.14 -11.20 28.76
CA ASN A 102 -10.78 -11.73 28.89
C ASN A 102 -9.71 -10.62 28.94
N ILE A 103 -10.08 -9.42 28.50
CA ILE A 103 -9.35 -8.16 28.64
C ILE A 103 -10.35 -7.14 29.15
N LYS A 104 -10.04 -6.48 30.27
CA LYS A 104 -10.82 -5.35 30.77
C LYS A 104 -10.13 -4.06 30.34
N VAL A 105 -10.84 -3.26 29.57
CA VAL A 105 -10.41 -1.95 29.10
C VAL A 105 -11.63 -1.06 28.96
N ASN A 106 -11.48 0.24 29.21
CA ASN A 106 -12.54 1.22 29.01
C ASN A 106 -12.53 1.73 27.57
N ILE A 107 -13.00 0.91 26.63
CA ILE A 107 -13.13 1.26 25.19
C ILE A 107 -14.53 0.87 24.72
N SER A 108 -15.11 1.72 23.89
CA SER A 108 -16.37 1.45 23.24
C SER A 108 -16.23 0.31 22.22
N LEU A 109 -17.04 -0.74 22.39
CA LEU A 109 -17.13 -1.80 21.39
C LEU A 109 -17.72 -1.30 20.06
N ASP A 110 -18.44 -0.17 20.08
CA ASP A 110 -18.99 0.42 18.87
C ASP A 110 -17.90 0.92 17.92
N SER A 111 -16.73 1.29 18.44
CA SER A 111 -15.58 1.73 17.66
C SER A 111 -14.98 0.63 16.80
N PHE A 112 -15.30 -0.64 17.09
CA PHE A 112 -14.93 -1.78 16.26
C PHE A 112 -15.94 -2.04 15.13
N LYS A 113 -17.17 -1.49 15.17
CA LYS A 113 -18.20 -1.81 14.17
C LYS A 113 -17.76 -1.58 12.71
N PRO A 114 -17.12 -0.45 12.34
CA PRO A 114 -16.72 -0.21 10.96
C PRO A 114 -15.74 -1.26 10.45
N ILE A 115 -14.74 -1.62 11.26
CA ILE A 115 -13.72 -2.59 10.87
C ILE A 115 -14.24 -4.02 10.92
N LEU A 116 -15.12 -4.36 11.88
CA LEU A 116 -15.78 -5.67 11.94
C LEU A 116 -16.66 -5.91 10.71
N ALA A 117 -17.35 -4.88 10.20
CA ALA A 117 -18.13 -4.98 8.98
C ALA A 117 -17.26 -5.32 7.74
N LEU A 118 -15.97 -4.98 7.74
CA LEU A 118 -15.04 -5.34 6.67
C LEU A 118 -14.58 -6.79 6.74
N ILE A 119 -14.39 -7.32 7.96
CA ILE A 119 -13.84 -8.66 8.18
C ILE A 119 -14.90 -9.73 8.44
N ASP A 120 -16.17 -9.34 8.51
CA ASP A 120 -17.29 -10.24 8.71
C ASP A 120 -17.35 -11.27 7.57
N THR A 121 -17.28 -12.55 7.97
CA THR A 121 -17.36 -13.68 7.05
C THR A 121 -18.71 -13.81 6.35
N GLN A 122 -19.78 -13.23 6.93
CA GLN A 122 -21.11 -13.22 6.33
C GLN A 122 -21.25 -12.12 5.28
N ASN A 123 -20.62 -10.96 5.52
CA ASN A 123 -20.58 -9.82 4.63
C ASN A 123 -19.22 -9.79 3.92
N LYS A 124 -19.05 -10.67 2.92
CA LYS A 124 -17.81 -10.86 2.16
C LYS A 124 -17.34 -9.57 1.48
N ASN A 125 -16.57 -8.75 2.18
CA ASN A 125 -15.95 -7.59 1.59
C ASN A 125 -14.99 -8.07 0.47
N PRO A 126 -15.20 -7.65 -0.79
CA PRO A 126 -14.47 -8.20 -1.93
C PRO A 126 -12.97 -7.93 -1.85
N VAL A 127 -12.56 -6.79 -1.27
CA VAL A 127 -11.15 -6.43 -1.10
C VAL A 127 -10.48 -7.37 -0.11
N VAL A 128 -11.11 -7.59 1.05
CA VAL A 128 -10.56 -8.47 2.10
C VAL A 128 -10.48 -9.92 1.61
N GLU A 129 -11.48 -10.40 0.87
CA GLU A 129 -11.46 -11.74 0.28
C GLU A 129 -10.37 -11.87 -0.79
N ASN A 130 -10.19 -10.88 -1.66
CA ASN A 130 -9.10 -10.87 -2.64
C ASN A 130 -7.72 -10.92 -1.97
N LEU A 131 -7.53 -10.20 -0.86
CA LEU A 131 -6.28 -10.25 -0.08
C LEU A 131 -6.03 -11.63 0.54
N LYS A 132 -7.08 -12.28 1.08
CA LYS A 132 -6.97 -13.67 1.59
C LYS A 132 -6.60 -14.65 0.48
N ILE A 133 -7.24 -14.54 -0.69
CA ILE A 133 -6.91 -15.36 -1.86
C ILE A 133 -5.44 -15.18 -2.24
N LEU A 134 -4.94 -13.95 -2.30
CA LEU A 134 -3.53 -13.67 -2.62
C LEU A 134 -2.58 -14.24 -1.58
N ARG A 135 -2.88 -14.05 -0.29
CA ARG A 135 -2.10 -14.62 0.81
C ARG A 135 -2.00 -16.14 0.68
N ASP A 136 -3.14 -16.82 0.53
CA ASP A 136 -3.20 -18.28 0.46
C ASP A 136 -2.50 -18.81 -0.79
N LYS A 137 -2.60 -18.07 -1.91
CA LYS A 137 -1.86 -18.38 -3.14
C LYS A 137 -0.36 -18.19 -3.00
N HIS A 138 0.11 -17.13 -2.35
CA HIS A 138 1.54 -16.92 -2.11
C HIS A 138 2.17 -18.09 -1.34
N TYR A 139 1.46 -18.67 -0.38
CA TYR A 139 1.96 -19.86 0.34
C TYR A 139 2.02 -21.14 -0.50
N ALA A 140 1.39 -21.17 -1.68
CA ALA A 140 1.19 -22.39 -2.46
C ALA A 140 1.78 -22.34 -3.89
N HIS A 141 2.23 -21.18 -4.37
CA HIS A 141 2.52 -20.93 -5.79
C HIS A 141 3.79 -20.13 -6.04
N THR A 142 4.18 -20.04 -7.32
CA THR A 142 5.33 -19.24 -7.78
C THR A 142 5.02 -17.75 -7.83
N ASP A 143 6.05 -16.90 -7.74
CA ASP A 143 5.91 -15.44 -7.73
C ASP A 143 5.18 -14.89 -8.98
N THR A 144 5.39 -15.50 -10.16
CA THR A 144 4.72 -15.09 -11.41
C THR A 144 3.21 -15.30 -11.38
N GLU A 145 2.74 -16.40 -10.78
CA GLU A 145 1.29 -16.67 -10.67
C GLU A 145 0.63 -15.67 -9.70
N VAL A 146 1.32 -15.33 -8.62
CA VAL A 146 0.88 -14.33 -7.63
C VAL A 146 0.84 -12.93 -8.24
N GLU A 147 1.81 -12.59 -9.10
CA GLU A 147 1.85 -11.31 -9.83
C GLU A 147 0.68 -11.18 -10.81
N CYS A 148 0.44 -12.19 -11.66
CA CYS A 148 -0.70 -12.21 -12.57
C CYS A 148 -2.04 -12.05 -11.82
N LEU A 149 -2.17 -12.75 -10.69
CA LEU A 149 -3.36 -12.68 -9.86
C LEU A 149 -3.51 -11.30 -9.20
N THR A 150 -2.42 -10.71 -8.73
CA THR A 150 -2.37 -9.35 -8.17
C THR A 150 -2.84 -8.32 -9.21
N ASN A 151 -2.33 -8.41 -10.44
CA ASN A 151 -2.72 -7.50 -11.51
C ASN A 151 -4.22 -7.57 -11.84
N ARG A 152 -4.80 -8.77 -11.75
CA ARG A 152 -6.23 -9.00 -11.98
C ARG A 152 -7.11 -8.51 -10.83
N LEU A 153 -6.71 -8.77 -9.59
CA LEU A 153 -7.53 -8.47 -8.40
C LEU A 153 -7.37 -7.03 -7.92
N PHE A 154 -6.21 -6.42 -8.15
CA PHE A 154 -5.86 -5.08 -7.73
C PHE A 154 -5.15 -4.34 -8.87
N PRO A 155 -5.87 -3.86 -9.88
CA PRO A 155 -5.28 -3.22 -11.05
C PRO A 155 -4.64 -1.87 -10.72
N THR A 156 -5.16 -1.13 -9.73
CA THR A 156 -4.73 0.23 -9.38
C THR A 156 -4.29 0.42 -7.93
N TYR A 157 -4.43 -0.60 -7.09
CA TYR A 157 -4.23 -0.53 -5.63
C TYR A 157 -5.14 0.48 -4.89
N ASN A 158 -6.08 1.15 -5.57
CA ASN A 158 -6.96 2.12 -4.93
C ASN A 158 -7.84 1.49 -3.86
N GLU A 159 -8.40 0.31 -4.11
CA GLU A 159 -9.24 -0.36 -3.12
C GLU A 159 -8.42 -0.80 -1.89
N ALA A 160 -7.14 -1.13 -2.08
CA ALA A 160 -6.22 -1.41 -0.98
C ALA A 160 -5.92 -0.15 -0.15
N TRP A 161 -5.79 1.02 -0.78
CA TRP A 161 -5.64 2.30 -0.06
C TRP A 161 -6.89 2.69 0.71
N GLU A 162 -8.08 2.51 0.13
CA GLU A 162 -9.34 2.75 0.82
C GLU A 162 -9.47 1.87 2.06
N LEU A 163 -9.11 0.59 1.96
CA LEU A 163 -9.03 -0.31 3.10
C LEU A 163 -8.06 0.21 4.17
N MET A 164 -6.89 0.70 3.77
CA MET A 164 -5.89 1.24 4.70
C MET A 164 -6.41 2.48 5.45
N PHE A 165 -7.14 3.37 4.78
CA PHE A 165 -7.77 4.51 5.46
C PHE A 165 -8.82 4.07 6.48
N LEU A 166 -9.60 3.02 6.19
CA LEU A 166 -10.56 2.49 7.17
C LEU A 166 -9.88 1.89 8.41
N VAL A 167 -8.72 1.25 8.25
CA VAL A 167 -7.93 0.78 9.39
C VAL A 167 -7.29 1.95 10.15
N GLU A 168 -6.87 3.00 9.45
CA GLU A 168 -6.34 4.24 10.03
C GLU A 168 -7.37 4.92 10.92
N ASP A 169 -8.59 5.08 10.42
CA ASP A 169 -9.71 5.68 11.14
C ASP A 169 -10.04 4.85 12.38
N PHE A 170 -10.05 3.52 12.26
CA PHE A 170 -10.21 2.63 13.41
C PHE A 170 -9.14 2.87 14.48
N LEU A 171 -7.86 2.89 14.10
CA LEU A 171 -6.75 3.11 15.04
C LEU A 171 -6.86 4.49 15.68
N THR A 172 -7.09 5.54 14.88
CA THR A 172 -7.25 6.91 15.36
C THR A 172 -8.37 7.01 16.39
N ASN A 173 -9.53 6.40 16.13
CA ASN A 173 -10.66 6.42 17.05
C ASN A 173 -10.32 5.71 18.37
N ILE A 174 -9.74 4.51 18.31
CA ILE A 174 -9.38 3.73 19.51
C ILE A 174 -8.34 4.46 20.36
N TYR A 175 -7.33 5.07 19.74
CA TYR A 175 -6.30 5.83 20.47
C TYR A 175 -6.81 7.17 20.99
N SER A 176 -7.80 7.78 20.33
CA SER A 176 -8.49 8.98 20.86
C SER A 176 -9.29 8.69 22.12
N GLU A 177 -9.99 7.55 22.20
CA GLU A 177 -10.67 7.11 23.43
C GLU A 177 -9.70 6.82 24.59
N ARG A 178 -8.41 6.68 24.28
CA ARG A 178 -7.33 6.46 25.23
C ARG A 178 -6.62 7.74 25.67
N ASP A 179 -7.08 8.91 25.20
CA ASP A 179 -6.39 10.19 25.37
C ASP A 179 -4.90 10.11 24.95
N SER A 180 -4.63 9.36 23.89
CA SER A 180 -3.28 9.08 23.42
C SER A 180 -3.15 9.40 21.93
N ASP A 181 -2.22 10.29 21.61
CA ASP A 181 -1.90 10.58 20.22
C ASP A 181 -1.05 9.47 19.61
N ILE A 182 -1.32 9.19 18.34
CA ILE A 182 -0.52 8.27 17.53
C ILE A 182 -0.06 8.95 16.26
N ASP A 183 1.21 8.74 15.92
CA ASP A 183 1.73 9.12 14.62
C ASP A 183 1.43 8.00 13.61
N LEU A 184 0.36 8.17 12.84
CA LEU A 184 0.04 7.34 11.67
C LEU A 184 0.50 8.01 10.35
N GLY A 185 1.17 9.15 10.45
CA GLY A 185 1.71 9.88 9.33
C GLY A 185 2.82 9.07 8.67
N ILE A 186 2.62 8.68 7.42
CA ILE A 186 3.72 8.12 6.62
C ILE A 186 4.64 9.26 6.14
N ASP A 187 4.25 10.53 6.29
CA ASP A 187 4.87 11.68 5.63
C ASP A 187 6.40 11.61 5.64
N ARG A 188 7.03 11.31 6.79
CA ARG A 188 8.49 11.18 6.88
C ARG A 188 9.07 10.05 6.01
N HIS A 189 8.45 8.87 5.98
CA HIS A 189 8.91 7.76 5.13
C HIS A 189 8.55 7.98 3.67
N LEU A 190 7.34 8.47 3.40
CA LEU A 190 6.89 8.93 2.09
C LEU A 190 7.89 9.92 1.50
N PHE A 191 8.33 10.92 2.26
CA PHE A 191 9.33 11.88 1.79
C PHE A 191 10.65 11.22 1.43
N SER A 192 11.10 10.21 2.19
CA SER A 192 12.31 9.44 1.86
C SER A 192 12.14 8.68 0.54
N TYR A 193 11.05 7.92 0.38
CA TYR A 193 10.76 7.20 -0.87
C TYR A 193 10.57 8.15 -2.05
N LEU A 194 9.94 9.30 -1.84
CA LEU A 194 9.78 10.31 -2.88
C LEU A 194 11.10 10.95 -3.26
N SER A 195 12.03 11.09 -2.32
CA SER A 195 13.40 11.53 -2.61
C SER A 195 14.14 10.50 -3.47
N GLU A 196 14.11 9.22 -3.09
CA GLU A 196 14.72 8.15 -3.88
C GLU A 196 14.07 8.01 -5.26
N PHE A 197 12.74 8.08 -5.31
CA PHE A 197 11.98 8.10 -6.54
C PHE A 197 12.38 9.28 -7.43
N LYS A 198 12.53 10.49 -6.89
CA LYS A 198 13.02 11.64 -7.65
C LYS A 198 14.41 11.38 -8.24
N ILE A 199 15.32 10.76 -7.48
CA ILE A 199 16.67 10.43 -7.95
C ILE A 199 16.60 9.41 -9.11
N THR A 200 15.82 8.34 -8.94
CA THR A 200 15.59 7.32 -9.97
C THR A 200 14.96 7.93 -11.23
N TYR A 201 13.98 8.81 -11.06
CA TYR A 201 13.31 9.50 -12.16
C TYR A 201 14.26 10.46 -12.88
N GLN A 202 15.12 11.18 -12.17
CA GLN A 202 16.17 12.00 -12.78
C GLN A 202 17.15 11.16 -13.60
N TYR A 203 17.50 9.96 -13.11
CA TYR A 203 18.34 9.02 -13.86
C TYR A 203 17.69 8.56 -15.17
N PHE A 204 16.37 8.29 -15.16
CA PHE A 204 15.64 7.85 -16.36
C PHE A 204 15.08 9.00 -17.22
N LYS A 205 15.10 10.25 -16.72
CA LYS A 205 14.65 11.45 -17.43
C LYS A 205 15.45 11.64 -18.72
N MET A 206 16.76 11.39 -18.68
CA MET A 206 17.63 11.52 -19.85
C MET A 206 17.63 10.24 -20.69
N ILE A 207 17.54 10.45 -22.00
CA ILE A 207 17.63 9.38 -22.99
C ILE A 207 18.62 9.86 -24.04
N ASP A 208 19.79 9.25 -24.07
CA ASP A 208 20.80 9.57 -25.09
C ASP A 208 20.79 8.55 -26.23
N ASP A 209 20.25 7.35 -26.00
CA ASP A 209 20.17 6.30 -27.01
C ASP A 209 19.11 6.60 -28.09
N MET A 210 19.56 6.60 -29.35
CA MET A 210 18.71 6.82 -30.52
C MET A 210 17.74 5.67 -30.78
N VAL A 211 18.09 4.42 -30.42
CA VAL A 211 17.17 3.29 -30.56
C VAL A 211 15.97 3.47 -29.63
N GLU A 212 16.22 3.86 -28.39
CA GLU A 212 15.17 4.11 -27.42
C GLU A 212 14.31 5.34 -27.73
N LYS A 213 14.91 6.43 -28.24
CA LYS A 213 14.14 7.57 -28.77
C LYS A 213 13.18 7.16 -29.88
N ASN A 214 13.64 6.28 -30.78
CA ASN A 214 12.82 5.76 -31.86
C ASN A 214 11.72 4.81 -31.36
N LEU A 215 11.98 4.04 -30.30
CA LEU A 215 10.95 3.21 -29.66
C LEU A 215 9.88 4.07 -29.02
N LEU A 216 10.23 5.14 -28.30
CA LEU A 216 9.24 6.05 -27.73
C LEU A 216 8.33 6.67 -28.79
N ARG A 217 8.89 7.11 -29.93
CA ARG A 217 8.11 7.65 -31.06
C ARG A 217 7.15 6.63 -31.70
N ARG A 218 7.34 5.33 -31.48
CA ARG A 218 6.41 4.27 -31.91
C ARG A 218 5.27 4.05 -30.92
N TYR A 219 5.50 4.32 -29.63
CA TYR A 219 4.53 4.09 -28.56
C TYR A 219 3.71 5.34 -28.19
N PHE A 220 4.26 6.53 -28.41
CA PHE A 220 3.63 7.81 -28.08
C PHE A 220 3.58 8.72 -29.31
N SER A 221 2.68 9.71 -29.30
CA SER A 221 2.56 10.65 -30.41
C SER A 221 3.83 11.50 -30.54
N GLU A 222 4.13 11.92 -31.77
CA GLU A 222 5.32 12.72 -32.06
C GLU A 222 5.35 14.03 -31.25
N GLU A 223 4.19 14.69 -31.10
CA GLU A 223 4.03 15.88 -30.26
C GLU A 223 4.38 15.63 -28.79
N ARG A 224 3.93 14.50 -28.21
CA ARG A 224 4.23 14.14 -26.83
C ARG A 224 5.70 13.78 -26.64
N CYS A 225 6.28 13.02 -27.58
CA CYS A 225 7.71 12.73 -27.56
C CYS A 225 8.54 14.00 -27.69
N HIS A 226 8.16 14.93 -28.57
CA HIS A 226 8.85 16.19 -28.75
C HIS A 226 8.79 17.05 -27.49
N ALA A 227 7.60 17.20 -26.89
CA ALA A 227 7.43 17.87 -25.61
C ALA A 227 8.27 17.22 -24.50
N TYR A 228 8.29 15.88 -24.42
CA TYR A 228 9.10 15.15 -23.45
C TYR A 228 10.60 15.42 -23.63
N PHE A 229 11.15 15.30 -24.84
CA PHE A 229 12.56 15.56 -25.08
C PHE A 229 12.96 17.01 -24.81
N ASN A 230 12.09 17.98 -25.13
CA ASN A 230 12.34 19.38 -24.84
C ASN A 230 12.18 19.74 -23.34
N SER A 231 11.44 18.93 -22.58
CA SER A 231 11.33 19.07 -21.11
C SER A 231 12.55 18.51 -20.36
N GLN A 232 13.53 17.96 -21.09
CA GLN A 232 14.71 17.36 -20.48
C GLN A 232 15.68 18.41 -19.90
N GLU A 233 15.63 19.64 -20.40
CA GLU A 233 16.39 20.81 -19.93
C GLU A 233 15.88 21.39 -18.60
#